data_AF-A0A1V4B258-F1
#
_entry.id   AF-A0A1V4B258-F1
#
_cell.length_a   1.000
_cell.length_b   1.000
_cell.length_c   1.000
_cell.angle_alpha   90.00
_cell.angle_beta   90.00
_cell.angle_gamma   90.00
#
_symmetry.space_group_name_H-M   'P 1'
#
loop_
_entity.id
_entity.type
_entity.pdbx_description
1 polymer ?
#
loop_
_entity_poly.entity_id
_entity_poly.type
_entity_poly.pdbx_seq_one_letter_code
_entity_poly.pdbx_strand_id
1 'polypeptide(L)'
;MKEFVKAIEIFTQIKTEQDLLSVFQYLPHNIQEKRAFYEKEMFIYPEQHSFYILTSLFIDWIYKLISKYQDDAQVLNFLDELNYLFEFIDDEINENEQQEIIKKAKLYLDDYWKHDLSSTHVKHLTKSEIQSLRESKRNAYEQMMQMD
;
A
#
# COMPACT_ATOMS: atom_id res chain seq x y z
N MET A 1 -4.83 -7.97 3.19
CA MET A 1 -4.48 -7.08 2.06
C MET A 1 -5.69 -6.59 1.29
N LYS A 2 -6.49 -7.46 0.64
CA LYS A 2 -7.62 -7.04 -0.22
C LYS A 2 -8.56 -6.00 0.41
N GLU A 3 -8.97 -6.22 1.66
CA GLU A 3 -9.85 -5.28 2.39
C GLU A 3 -9.18 -3.93 2.64
N PHE A 4 -7.90 -3.93 2.99
CA PHE A 4 -7.12 -2.70 3.21
C PHE A 4 -6.97 -1.91 1.92
N VAL A 5 -6.57 -2.58 0.83
CA VAL A 5 -6.45 -1.96 -0.49
C VAL A 5 -7.79 -1.35 -0.93
N LYS A 6 -8.91 -2.05 -0.71
CA LYS A 6 -10.25 -1.52 -0.98
C LYS A 6 -10.57 -0.28 -0.13
N ALA A 7 -10.17 -0.25 1.13
CA ALA A 7 -10.37 0.92 1.98
C ALA A 7 -9.55 2.13 1.48
N ILE A 8 -8.31 1.90 1.05
CA ILE A 8 -7.46 2.94 0.45
C ILE A 8 -8.03 3.40 -0.90
N GLU A 9 -8.52 2.50 -1.76
CA GLU A 9 -9.20 2.85 -3.01
C GLU A 9 -10.36 3.83 -2.77
N ILE A 10 -11.20 3.56 -1.77
CA ILE A 10 -12.33 4.42 -1.44
C ILE A 10 -11.86 5.73 -0.83
N PHE A 11 -10.85 5.70 0.04
CA PHE A 11 -10.21 6.90 0.59
C PHE A 11 -9.68 7.83 -0.53
N THR A 12 -9.08 7.27 -1.58
CA THR A 12 -8.53 8.07 -2.70
C THR A 12 -9.60 8.74 -3.58
N GLN A 13 -10.88 8.43 -3.35
CA GLN A 13 -12.02 8.97 -4.09
C GLN A 13 -12.81 10.02 -3.32
N ILE A 14 -12.43 10.31 -2.06
CA ILE A 14 -13.10 11.29 -1.21
C ILE A 14 -13.08 12.67 -1.87
N LYS A 15 -14.25 13.32 -1.88
CA LYS A 15 -14.39 14.73 -2.29
C LYS A 15 -15.07 15.58 -1.22
N THR A 16 -15.77 14.94 -0.29
CA THR A 16 -16.55 15.58 0.76
C THR A 16 -16.30 14.90 2.10
N GLU A 17 -16.62 15.60 3.18
CA GLU A 17 -16.58 15.05 4.53
C GLU A 17 -17.50 13.83 4.70
N GLN A 18 -18.64 13.81 4.00
CA GLN A 18 -19.54 12.65 4.00
C GLN A 18 -18.88 11.41 3.38
N ASP A 19 -18.08 11.58 2.33
CA ASP A 19 -17.32 10.48 1.73
C ASP A 19 -16.27 9.95 2.72
N LEU A 20 -15.61 10.85 3.44
CA LEU A 20 -14.63 10.50 4.47
C LEU A 20 -15.27 9.64 5.58
N LEU A 21 -16.43 10.05 6.08
CA LEU A 21 -17.18 9.28 7.08
C LEU A 21 -17.59 7.89 6.57
N SER A 22 -17.83 7.76 5.27
CA SER A 22 -18.15 6.47 4.65
C SER A 22 -16.96 5.50 4.65
N VAL A 23 -15.71 5.98 4.75
CA VAL A 23 -14.53 5.09 4.74
C VAL A 23 -14.43 4.25 6.00
N PHE A 24 -14.89 4.79 7.14
CA PHE A 24 -14.85 4.08 8.42
C PHE A 24 -15.56 2.74 8.40
N GLN A 25 -16.60 2.58 7.56
CA GLN A 25 -17.34 1.31 7.45
C GLN A 25 -16.51 0.18 6.83
N TYR A 26 -15.40 0.50 6.15
CA TYR A 26 -14.50 -0.47 5.53
C TYR A 26 -13.34 -0.88 6.44
N LEU A 27 -13.19 -0.23 7.60
CA LEU A 27 -12.21 -0.63 8.60
C LEU A 27 -12.66 -1.94 9.26
N PRO A 28 -11.74 -2.87 9.56
CA PRO A 28 -12.08 -4.10 10.26
C PRO A 28 -12.51 -3.79 11.71
N HIS A 29 -13.32 -4.65 12.30
CA HIS A 29 -13.94 -4.43 13.61
C HIS A 29 -12.94 -4.04 14.71
N ASN A 30 -11.81 -4.76 14.79
CA ASN A 30 -10.75 -4.52 15.76
C ASN A 30 -9.94 -3.21 15.54
N ILE A 31 -10.12 -2.54 14.40
CA ILE A 31 -9.60 -1.19 14.15
C ILE A 31 -10.70 -0.17 14.47
N GLN A 32 -11.95 -0.46 14.10
CA GLN A 32 -13.09 0.38 14.49
C GLN A 32 -13.24 0.51 16.00
N GLU A 33 -12.94 -0.52 16.80
CA GLU A 33 -12.96 -0.42 18.26
C GLU A 33 -12.04 0.68 18.79
N LYS A 34 -10.90 0.91 18.11
CA LYS A 34 -9.96 1.98 18.48
C LYS A 34 -10.48 3.37 18.15
N ARG A 35 -11.43 3.50 17.22
CA ARG A 35 -12.10 4.77 16.90
C ARG A 35 -12.74 5.38 18.15
N ALA A 36 -13.32 4.54 19.02
CA ALA A 36 -13.98 5.00 20.24
C ALA A 36 -13.02 5.75 21.18
N PHE A 37 -11.73 5.41 21.19
CA PHE A 37 -10.72 6.14 21.96
C PHE A 37 -10.58 7.58 21.44
N TYR A 38 -10.43 7.77 20.13
CA TYR A 38 -10.34 9.10 19.53
C TYR A 38 -11.61 9.93 19.77
N GLU A 39 -12.78 9.31 19.58
CA GLU A 39 -14.08 10.00 19.67
C GLU A 39 -14.50 10.38 21.10
N LYS A 40 -14.03 9.67 22.12
CA LYS A 40 -14.49 9.87 23.51
C LYS A 40 -13.41 10.42 24.43
N GLU A 41 -12.15 10.09 24.18
CA GLU A 41 -11.06 10.36 25.12
C GLU A 41 -10.09 11.43 24.61
N MET A 42 -9.97 11.61 23.29
CA MET A 42 -8.95 12.50 22.70
C MET A 42 -9.51 13.86 22.27
N PHE A 43 -10.69 13.89 21.63
CA PHE A 43 -11.26 15.12 21.06
C PHE A 43 -12.62 15.47 21.68
N ILE A 44 -12.88 16.77 21.86
CA ILE A 44 -14.18 17.29 22.26
C ILE A 44 -15.16 17.28 21.07
N TYR A 45 -14.66 17.52 19.86
CA TYR A 45 -15.41 17.58 18.59
C TYR A 45 -14.76 16.67 17.54
N PRO A 46 -14.84 15.34 17.70
CA PRO A 46 -14.11 14.39 16.85
C PRO A 46 -14.48 14.47 15.37
N GLU A 47 -15.68 14.93 15.02
CA GLU A 47 -16.11 15.17 13.65
C GLU A 47 -15.18 16.13 12.90
N GLN A 48 -14.66 17.15 13.59
CA GLN A 48 -13.73 18.14 13.03
C GLN A 48 -12.34 17.55 12.74
N HIS A 49 -12.02 16.41 13.34
CA HIS A 49 -10.74 15.71 13.20
C HIS A 49 -10.87 14.38 12.45
N SER A 50 -11.99 14.15 11.75
CA SER A 50 -12.29 12.88 11.09
C SER A 50 -11.17 12.39 10.16
N PHE A 51 -10.46 13.30 9.49
CA PHE A 51 -9.37 12.95 8.59
C PHE A 51 -8.17 12.39 9.36
N TYR A 52 -7.72 13.10 10.38
CA TYR A 52 -6.66 12.68 11.29
C TYR A 52 -6.98 11.35 11.97
N ILE A 53 -8.21 11.20 12.46
CA ILE A 53 -8.66 9.96 13.09
C ILE A 53 -8.59 8.80 12.08
N LEU A 54 -9.09 8.99 10.86
CA LEU A 54 -9.07 7.93 9.84
C LEU A 54 -7.64 7.52 9.49
N THR A 55 -6.72 8.46 9.28
CA THR A 55 -5.32 8.16 8.92
C THR A 55 -4.57 7.50 10.08
N SER A 56 -4.86 7.89 11.31
CA SER A 56 -4.35 7.20 12.52
C SER A 56 -4.82 5.74 12.60
N LEU A 57 -6.10 5.49 12.28
CA LEU A 57 -6.64 4.13 12.22
C LEU A 57 -6.03 3.31 11.07
N PHE A 58 -5.66 3.94 9.95
CA PHE A 58 -4.91 3.28 8.89
C PHE A 58 -3.51 2.87 9.34
N ILE A 59 -2.78 3.73 10.06
CA ILE A 59 -1.47 3.39 10.65
C ILE A 59 -1.59 2.15 11.55
N ASP A 60 -2.59 2.12 12.43
CA ASP A 60 -2.87 0.97 13.28
C ASP A 60 -3.15 -0.32 12.50
N TRP A 61 -3.82 -0.21 11.36
CA TRP A 61 -4.07 -1.35 10.48
C TRP A 61 -2.80 -1.78 9.74
N ILE A 62 -2.00 -0.82 9.26
CA ILE A 62 -0.72 -1.06 8.60
C ILE A 62 0.21 -1.87 9.50
N TYR A 63 0.37 -1.50 10.77
CA TYR A 63 1.23 -2.25 11.70
C TYR A 63 0.82 -3.73 11.83
N LYS A 64 -0.49 -4.02 11.84
CA LYS A 64 -0.99 -5.40 11.86
C LYS A 64 -0.71 -6.14 10.55
N LEU A 65 -0.70 -5.43 9.42
CA LEU A 65 -0.43 -6.00 8.10
C LEU A 65 1.06 -6.26 7.88
N ILE A 66 1.95 -5.39 8.35
CA ILE A 66 3.40 -5.59 8.25
C ILE A 66 3.80 -6.93 8.88
N SER A 67 3.32 -7.22 10.09
CA SER A 67 3.58 -8.53 10.74
C SER A 67 3.03 -9.71 9.95
N LYS A 68 1.94 -9.53 9.19
CA LYS A 68 1.30 -10.59 8.40
C LYS A 68 1.99 -10.84 7.05
N TYR A 69 2.60 -9.81 6.47
CA TYR A 69 3.18 -9.83 5.11
C TYR A 69 4.71 -9.64 5.14
N GLN A 70 5.37 -10.05 6.22
CA GLN A 70 6.81 -9.86 6.47
C GLN A 70 7.75 -10.36 5.35
N ASP A 71 7.31 -11.28 4.50
CA ASP A 71 8.11 -11.88 3.42
C ASP A 71 7.73 -11.33 2.02
N ASP A 72 6.75 -10.42 1.92
CA ASP A 72 6.28 -9.84 0.67
C ASP A 72 6.78 -8.40 0.54
N ALA A 73 7.96 -8.24 -0.09
CA ALA A 73 8.63 -6.96 -0.23
C ALA A 73 7.78 -5.89 -0.96
N GLN A 74 6.92 -6.30 -1.89
CA GLN A 74 6.03 -5.38 -2.60
C GLN A 74 4.95 -4.84 -1.66
N VAL A 75 4.31 -5.74 -0.90
CA VAL A 75 3.31 -5.35 0.10
C VAL A 75 3.95 -4.47 1.17
N LEU A 76 5.13 -4.84 1.67
CA LEU A 76 5.84 -4.05 2.68
C LEU A 76 6.17 -2.64 2.19
N ASN A 77 6.73 -2.51 0.98
CA ASN A 77 7.05 -1.19 0.42
C ASN A 77 5.80 -0.31 0.29
N PHE A 78 4.68 -0.86 -0.16
CA PHE A 78 3.42 -0.12 -0.23
C PHE A 78 2.90 0.30 1.16
N LEU A 79 2.99 -0.59 2.14
CA LEU A 79 2.56 -0.31 3.52
C LEU A 79 3.46 0.75 4.17
N ASP A 80 4.77 0.71 3.94
CA ASP A 80 5.73 1.68 4.49
C ASP A 80 5.53 3.09 3.91
N GLU A 81 5.32 3.20 2.58
CA GLU A 81 5.02 4.48 1.93
C GLU A 81 3.73 5.12 2.48
N LEU A 82 2.67 4.31 2.68
CA LEU A 82 1.44 4.79 3.31
C LEU A 82 1.63 5.16 4.78
N ASN A 83 2.40 4.37 5.54
CA ASN A 83 2.69 4.68 6.93
C ASN A 83 3.41 6.03 7.04
N TYR A 84 4.48 6.20 6.26
CA TYR A 84 5.24 7.45 6.20
C TYR A 84 4.36 8.63 5.80
N LEU A 85 3.46 8.44 4.83
CA LEU A 85 2.53 9.49 4.41
C LEU A 85 1.58 9.92 5.54
N PHE A 86 1.10 8.98 6.35
CA PHE A 86 0.11 9.23 7.38
C PHE A 86 0.70 9.66 8.72
N GLU A 87 1.92 9.24 9.05
CA GLU A 87 2.56 9.46 10.36
C GLU A 87 2.75 10.94 10.71
N PHE A 88 2.90 11.82 9.70
CA PHE A 88 3.15 13.25 9.90
C PHE A 88 1.89 14.12 9.75
N ILE A 89 0.71 13.52 9.74
CA ILE A 89 -0.55 14.26 9.66
C ILE A 89 -0.89 14.81 11.04
N ASP A 90 -1.14 16.11 11.10
CA ASP A 90 -1.58 16.80 12.31
C ASP A 90 -3.11 16.84 12.42
N ASP A 91 -3.64 17.08 13.62
CA ASP A 91 -5.08 17.15 13.87
C ASP A 91 -5.72 18.44 13.33
N GLU A 92 -4.90 19.47 13.04
CA GLU A 92 -5.29 20.74 12.41
C GLU A 92 -5.11 20.77 10.88
N ILE A 93 -4.91 19.61 10.23
CA ILE A 93 -4.66 19.51 8.78
C ILE A 93 -5.76 20.18 7.94
N ASN A 94 -5.37 21.13 7.08
CA ASN A 94 -6.32 21.89 6.28
C ASN A 94 -6.75 21.13 5.00
N GLU A 95 -7.84 21.56 4.37
CA GLU A 95 -8.41 20.90 3.20
C GLU A 95 -7.41 20.70 2.04
N ASN A 96 -6.54 21.69 1.77
CA ASN A 96 -5.56 21.56 0.68
C ASN A 96 -4.53 20.47 0.99
N GLU A 97 -4.06 20.40 2.22
CA GLU A 97 -3.14 19.36 2.68
C GLU A 97 -3.80 17.98 2.62
N GLN A 98 -5.06 17.85 3.07
CA GLN A 98 -5.83 16.61 2.95
C GLN A 98 -5.92 16.14 1.50
N GLN A 99 -6.17 17.05 0.55
CA GLN A 99 -6.22 16.72 -0.87
C GLN A 99 -4.85 16.25 -1.40
N GLU A 100 -3.74 16.84 -0.94
CA GLU A 100 -2.40 16.39 -1.32
C GLU A 100 -2.08 14.99 -0.75
N ILE A 101 -2.48 14.70 0.48
CA ILE A 101 -2.38 13.35 1.07
C ILE A 101 -3.19 12.34 0.25
N ILE A 102 -4.45 12.65 -0.08
CA ILE A 102 -5.32 11.80 -0.90
C ILE A 102 -4.67 11.51 -2.26
N LYS A 103 -4.12 12.53 -2.93
CA LYS A 103 -3.42 12.36 -4.21
C LYS A 103 -2.19 11.47 -4.08
N LYS A 104 -1.36 11.66 -3.05
CA LYS A 104 -0.17 10.82 -2.81
C LYS A 104 -0.55 9.38 -2.52
N ALA A 105 -1.54 9.14 -1.67
CA ALA A 105 -2.05 7.79 -1.38
C ALA A 105 -2.52 7.10 -2.68
N LYS A 106 -3.16 7.85 -3.59
CA LYS A 106 -3.56 7.34 -4.90
C LYS A 106 -2.38 6.93 -5.77
N LEU A 107 -1.31 7.74 -5.79
CA LEU A 107 -0.08 7.39 -6.54
C LEU A 107 0.53 6.08 -6.03
N TYR A 108 0.62 5.91 -4.70
CA TYR A 108 1.14 4.68 -4.11
C TYR A 108 0.26 3.46 -4.42
N LEU A 109 -1.07 3.64 -4.42
CA LEU A 109 -2.01 2.59 -4.79
C LEU A 109 -1.88 2.20 -6.27
N ASP A 110 -1.76 3.17 -7.17
CA ASP A 110 -1.57 2.93 -8.61
C ASP A 110 -0.26 2.18 -8.87
N ASP A 111 0.82 2.54 -8.17
CA ASP A 111 2.11 1.85 -8.28
C ASP A 111 2.05 0.41 -7.73
N TYR A 112 1.37 0.21 -6.60
CA TYR A 112 1.10 -1.13 -6.07
C TYR A 112 0.37 -2.01 -7.10
N TRP A 113 -0.64 -1.47 -7.80
CA TRP A 113 -1.37 -2.18 -8.85
C TRP A 113 -0.54 -2.45 -10.11
N LYS A 114 0.31 -1.52 -10.55
CA LYS A 114 1.23 -1.77 -11.69
C LYS A 114 2.17 -2.92 -11.41
N HIS A 115 2.62 -3.07 -10.17
CA HIS A 115 3.46 -4.18 -9.75
C HIS A 115 2.68 -5.50 -9.63
N ASP A 116 1.42 -5.46 -9.20
CA ASP A 116 0.54 -6.65 -9.19
C ASP A 116 0.19 -7.12 -10.62
N LEU A 117 -0.03 -6.19 -11.55
CA LEU A 117 -0.28 -6.49 -12.96
C LEU A 117 0.98 -6.97 -13.69
N SER A 118 2.16 -6.42 -13.39
CA SER A 118 3.43 -6.92 -13.95
C SER A 118 3.92 -8.22 -13.30
N SER A 119 3.32 -8.63 -12.18
CA SER A 119 3.46 -9.96 -11.58
C SER A 119 2.71 -11.06 -12.33
N THR A 120 1.99 -10.73 -13.43
CA THR A 120 1.63 -11.75 -14.42
C THR A 120 2.88 -12.27 -15.16
N HIS A 121 3.52 -13.26 -14.53
CA HIS A 121 4.42 -14.25 -15.11
C HIS A 121 5.78 -13.76 -15.64
N VAL A 122 6.64 -13.27 -14.75
CA VAL A 122 8.08 -13.51 -14.94
C VAL A 122 8.38 -14.90 -14.41
N LYS A 123 8.44 -15.90 -15.30
CA LYS A 123 8.90 -17.25 -14.97
C LYS A 123 10.37 -17.13 -14.52
N HIS A 124 10.62 -17.12 -13.22
CA HIS A 124 11.98 -17.22 -12.70
C HIS A 124 12.56 -18.55 -13.17
N LEU A 125 13.56 -18.48 -14.05
CA LEU A 125 14.28 -19.65 -14.50
C LEU A 125 14.93 -20.30 -13.27
N THR A 126 14.68 -21.59 -13.11
CA THR A 126 15.37 -22.41 -12.11
C THR A 126 16.88 -22.37 -12.35
N LYS A 127 17.69 -22.65 -11.32
CA LYS A 127 19.16 -22.71 -11.47
C LYS A 127 19.59 -23.66 -12.61
N SER A 128 18.86 -24.75 -12.80
CA SER A 128 19.06 -25.70 -13.92
C SER A 128 18.75 -25.07 -15.29
N GLU A 129 17.67 -24.30 -15.41
CA GLU A 129 17.32 -23.61 -16.66
C GLU A 129 18.34 -22.50 -16.98
N ILE A 130 18.78 -21.74 -15.97
CA ILE A 130 19.84 -20.72 -16.14
C ILE A 130 21.16 -21.36 -16.58
N GLN A 131 21.52 -22.51 -16.01
CA GLN A 131 22.74 -23.22 -16.37
C GLN A 131 22.66 -23.76 -17.80
N SER A 132 21.52 -24.35 -18.19
CA SER A 132 21.29 -24.84 -19.55
C SER A 132 21.39 -23.72 -20.59
N LEU A 133 20.90 -22.53 -20.29
CA LEU A 133 21.02 -21.37 -21.18
C LEU A 133 22.47 -20.87 -21.32
N ARG A 134 23.25 -20.90 -20.24
CA ARG A 134 24.67 -20.53 -20.27
C ARG A 134 25.49 -21.51 -21.11
N GLU A 135 25.24 -22.81 -20.96
CA GLU A 135 25.87 -23.86 -21.74
C GLU A 135 25.47 -23.79 -23.21
N SER A 136 24.19 -23.58 -23.51
CA SER A 136 23.72 -23.39 -24.88
C SER A 136 24.38 -22.17 -25.55
N LYS A 137 24.53 -21.05 -24.83
CA LYS A 137 25.20 -19.85 -25.35
C LYS A 137 26.68 -20.10 -25.63
N ARG A 138 27.36 -20.82 -24.72
CA ARG A 138 28.77 -21.18 -24.87
C ARG A 138 28.98 -22.09 -26.09
N ASN A 139 28.16 -23.12 -26.25
CA ASN A 139 28.23 -24.04 -27.38
C ASN A 139 27.99 -23.34 -28.72
N ALA A 140 27.01 -22.43 -28.77
CA ALA A 140 26.74 -21.64 -29.98
C ALA A 140 27.94 -20.75 -30.36
N TYR A 141 28.58 -20.12 -29.37
CA TYR A 141 29.79 -19.33 -29.60
C TYR A 141 30.96 -20.19 -30.09
N GLU A 142 31.18 -21.35 -29.47
CA GLU A 142 32.22 -22.29 -29.88
C GLU A 142 32.00 -22.82 -31.30
N GLN A 143 30.75 -23.06 -31.72
CA GLN A 143 30.42 -23.44 -33.09
C GLN A 143 30.70 -22.31 -34.08
N MET A 144 30.37 -21.05 -33.75
CA MET A 144 30.69 -19.92 -34.63
C MET A 144 32.19 -19.76 -34.83
N MET A 145 32.99 -19.92 -33.77
CA MET A 145 34.45 -19.84 -33.82
C MET A 145 35.12 -21.00 -34.57
N GLN A 146 34.39 -22.09 -34.86
CA GLN A 146 34.86 -23.22 -35.66
C GLN A 146 34.46 -23.12 -37.14
N MET A 147 33.62 -22.15 -37.50
CA MET A 147 33.18 -21.89 -38.87
C MET A 147 33.94 -20.75 -39.56
N ASP A 148 34.86 -20.09 -38.83
CA ASP A 148 35.89 -19.16 -39.33
C ASP A 148 37.24 -19.88 -39.49
#